data_AF-A0A815LPU5-F1
#
_entry.id   AF-A0A815LPU5-F1
#
_cell.length_a   1.000
_cell.length_b   1.000
_cell.length_c   1.000
_cell.angle_alpha   90.00
_cell.angle_beta   90.00
_cell.angle_gamma   90.00
#
_symmetry.space_group_name_H-M   'P 1'
#
loop_
_entity.id
_entity.type
_entity.pdbx_description
1 polymer ?
#
loop_
_entity_poly.entity_id
_entity_poly.type
_entity_poly.pdbx_seq_one_letter_code
_entity_poly.pdbx_strand_id
1 'polypeptide(L)'
;MNCRRQIEITFWQLCFLICLCILCVITALFGWFRPIYTNEHQRLAHRAPIRINNVTANVDIRRSLLSYLNDIGSPPKLNNPQSYVQWTFLQMNDVYELIPLGGGKKGGLARVATIRKLLLQENPNTITVLSGDVVSPSALGNSIVNGSMLNGKQMIAAFNTLGLDYATL
;
A
#
# COMPACT_ATOMS: atom_id res chain seq x y z
N MET A 1 -23.46 34.92 -26.22
CA MET A 1 -24.06 33.83 -27.02
C MET A 1 -24.19 32.60 -26.14
N ASN A 2 -25.41 32.34 -25.65
CA ASN A 2 -25.72 31.18 -24.80
C ASN A 2 -25.91 29.94 -25.67
N CYS A 3 -24.98 28.99 -25.58
CA CYS A 3 -25.12 27.68 -26.23
C CYS A 3 -25.56 26.66 -25.16
N ARG A 4 -26.88 26.55 -24.95
CA ARG A 4 -27.47 25.48 -24.15
C ARG A 4 -27.94 24.40 -25.13
N ARG A 5 -27.12 23.36 -25.36
CA ARG A 5 -27.57 22.15 -26.07
C ARG A 5 -28.54 21.42 -25.15
N GLN A 6 -29.84 21.50 -25.45
CA GLN A 6 -30.83 20.57 -24.91
C GLN A 6 -30.54 19.19 -25.51
N ILE A 7 -30.14 18.25 -24.66
CA ILE A 7 -30.05 16.83 -25.00
C ILE A 7 -31.46 16.28 -24.80
N GLU A 8 -32.23 16.15 -25.88
CA GLU A 8 -33.53 15.48 -25.83
C GLU A 8 -33.28 13.96 -25.78
N ILE A 9 -33.45 13.40 -24.59
CA ILE A 9 -33.43 11.94 -24.39
C ILE A 9 -34.73 11.41 -24.97
N THR A 10 -34.63 10.57 -26.00
CA THR A 10 -35.79 9.93 -26.60
C THR A 10 -36.45 8.96 -25.61
N PHE A 11 -37.76 8.78 -25.71
CA PHE A 11 -38.52 7.86 -24.84
C PHE A 11 -37.91 6.45 -24.77
N TRP A 12 -37.33 5.97 -25.87
CA TRP A 12 -36.61 4.70 -25.95
C TRP A 12 -35.33 4.66 -25.10
N GLN A 13 -34.56 5.75 -25.06
CA GLN A 13 -33.36 5.84 -24.21
C GLN A 13 -33.71 5.90 -22.73
N LEU A 14 -34.81 6.57 -22.38
CA LEU A 14 -35.31 6.60 -21.00
C LEU A 14 -35.78 5.20 -20.55
N CYS A 15 -36.51 4.48 -21.40
CA CYS A 15 -36.90 3.08 -21.15
C CYS A 15 -35.68 2.17 -20.97
N PHE A 16 -34.62 2.34 -21.78
CA PHE A 16 -33.41 1.53 -21.67
C PHE A 16 -32.67 1.76 -20.34
N LEU A 17 -32.54 3.03 -19.91
CA LEU A 17 -31.94 3.37 -18.61
C LEU A 17 -32.75 2.85 -17.43
N ILE A 18 -34.08 2.94 -17.49
CA ILE A 18 -34.96 2.40 -16.45
C ILE A 18 -34.83 0.87 -16.37
N CYS A 19 -34.78 0.19 -17.52
CA CYS A 19 -34.62 -1.26 -17.57
C CYS A 19 -33.25 -1.70 -17.00
N LEU A 20 -32.18 -0.96 -17.30
CA LEU A 20 -30.84 -1.22 -16.76
C LEU A 20 -30.79 -1.02 -15.23
N CYS A 21 -31.44 0.04 -14.72
CA CYS A 21 -31.57 0.29 -13.29
C CYS A 21 -32.34 -0.83 -12.58
N ILE A 22 -33.47 -1.26 -13.14
CA ILE A 22 -34.28 -2.34 -12.56
C ILE A 22 -33.48 -3.66 -12.56
N LEU A 23 -32.77 -3.97 -13.64
CA LEU A 23 -31.92 -5.18 -13.72
C LEU A 23 -30.76 -5.14 -12.70
N CYS A 24 -30.19 -3.97 -12.44
CA CYS A 24 -29.15 -3.78 -11.43
C CYS A 24 -29.69 -3.98 -10.01
N VAL A 25 -30.92 -3.49 -9.73
CA VAL A 25 -31.58 -3.71 -8.43
C VAL A 25 -31.98 -5.17 -8.24
N ILE A 26 -32.47 -5.85 -9.28
CA ILE A 26 -32.81 -7.28 -9.23
C ILE A 26 -31.56 -8.14 -8.99
N THR A 27 -30.44 -7.84 -9.66
CA THR A 27 -29.18 -8.58 -9.41
C THR A 27 -28.60 -8.32 -8.02
N ALA A 28 -28.84 -7.14 -7.43
CA ALA A 28 -28.50 -6.86 -6.03
C ALA A 28 -29.40 -7.62 -5.04
N LEU A 29 -30.71 -7.74 -5.32
CA LEU A 29 -31.67 -8.47 -4.47
C LEU A 29 -31.46 -9.99 -4.50
N PHE A 30 -31.04 -10.56 -5.64
CA PHE A 30 -30.72 -11.99 -5.78
C PHE A 30 -29.28 -12.35 -5.35
N GLY A 31 -28.53 -11.41 -4.75
CA GLY A 31 -27.30 -11.71 -4.02
C GLY A 31 -26.08 -12.01 -4.89
N TRP A 32 -26.05 -11.57 -6.16
CA TRP A 32 -24.89 -11.79 -7.02
C TRP A 32 -23.72 -10.83 -6.71
N PHE A 33 -24.00 -9.71 -6.06
CA PHE A 33 -23.02 -8.89 -5.34
C PHE A 33 -23.08 -9.22 -3.86
N ARG A 34 -22.42 -10.31 -3.44
CA ARG A 34 -22.11 -10.49 -2.02
C ARG A 34 -21.04 -9.46 -1.64
N PRO A 35 -21.30 -8.52 -0.70
CA PRO A 35 -20.22 -7.77 -0.09
C PRO A 35 -19.28 -8.78 0.58
N ILE A 36 -17.99 -8.72 0.26
CA ILE A 36 -16.95 -9.45 0.99
C ILE A 36 -16.85 -8.78 2.36
N TYR A 37 -17.70 -9.21 3.29
CA TYR A 37 -17.48 -8.96 4.71
C TYR A 37 -16.33 -9.88 5.16
N THR A 38 -15.16 -9.30 5.36
CA THR A 38 -14.02 -9.97 5.97
C THR A 38 -14.31 -10.20 7.46
N ASN A 39 -14.92 -11.35 7.78
CA ASN A 39 -15.10 -11.86 9.14
C ASN A 39 -13.79 -12.34 9.81
N GLU A 40 -12.63 -11.97 9.27
CA GLU A 40 -11.31 -12.34 9.82
C GLU A 40 -10.94 -11.54 11.08
N HIS A 41 -11.52 -10.34 11.28
CA HIS A 41 -11.14 -9.50 12.43
C HIS A 41 -11.75 -9.92 13.77
N GLN A 42 -12.86 -10.66 13.80
CA GLN A 42 -13.49 -11.11 15.05
C GLN A 42 -12.97 -12.46 15.56
N ARG A 43 -12.31 -13.28 14.73
CA ARG A 43 -11.70 -14.54 15.19
C ARG A 43 -10.38 -14.35 15.95
N LEU A 44 -9.74 -13.19 15.82
CA LEU A 44 -8.50 -12.88 16.54
C LEU A 44 -8.72 -12.38 17.97
N ALA A 45 -9.94 -11.95 18.33
CA ALA A 45 -10.24 -11.42 19.66
C ALA A 45 -10.54 -12.49 20.74
N HIS A 46 -10.72 -13.76 20.34
CA HIS A 46 -11.05 -14.86 21.28
C HIS A 46 -9.88 -15.82 21.57
N ARG A 47 -8.65 -15.50 21.15
CA ARG A 47 -7.48 -16.30 21.54
C ARG A 47 -6.94 -15.78 22.87
N ALA A 48 -6.87 -16.66 23.86
CA ALA A 48 -6.36 -16.38 25.20
C ALA A 48 -5.05 -15.58 25.16
N PRO A 49 -4.80 -14.68 26.14
CA PRO A 49 -3.59 -13.87 26.15
C PRO A 49 -2.36 -14.80 26.15
N ILE A 50 -1.56 -14.69 25.10
CA ILE A 50 -0.26 -15.36 25.02
C ILE A 50 0.58 -14.78 26.16
N ARG A 51 0.84 -15.60 27.17
CA ARG A 51 1.74 -15.26 28.27
C ARG A 51 3.16 -15.21 27.72
N ILE A 52 3.61 -14.01 27.38
CA ILE A 52 4.98 -13.78 26.93
C ILE A 52 5.87 -13.73 28.17
N ASN A 53 6.35 -14.91 28.58
CA ASN A 53 7.48 -14.98 29.49
C ASN A 53 8.75 -14.78 28.64
N ASN A 54 9.46 -13.67 28.88
CA ASN A 54 10.81 -13.37 28.37
C ASN A 54 10.98 -13.51 26.85
N VAL A 55 10.49 -12.52 26.10
CA VAL A 55 10.70 -12.43 24.64
C VAL A 55 12.04 -11.80 24.31
N THR A 56 13.07 -12.64 24.30
CA THR A 56 13.97 -12.73 23.14
C THR A 56 13.21 -13.48 22.04
N ALA A 57 12.20 -12.85 21.45
CA ALA A 57 11.64 -13.35 20.21
C ALA A 57 12.63 -12.98 19.11
N ASN A 58 13.54 -13.91 18.81
CA ASN A 58 13.92 -14.10 17.42
C ASN A 58 12.61 -14.39 16.69
N VAL A 59 12.02 -13.34 16.11
CA VAL A 59 10.90 -13.48 15.19
C VAL A 59 11.51 -14.07 13.92
N ASP A 60 11.66 -15.38 13.94
CA ASP A 60 12.00 -16.17 12.78
C ASP A 60 10.75 -16.18 11.89
N ILE A 61 10.50 -15.04 11.21
CA ILE A 61 9.40 -14.92 10.27
C ILE A 61 9.67 -15.93 9.17
N ARG A 62 8.97 -17.07 9.21
CA ARG A 62 8.95 -18.00 8.08
C ARG A 62 8.53 -17.19 6.84
N ARG A 63 9.48 -16.94 5.92
CA ARG A 63 9.24 -16.30 4.61
C ARG A 63 8.03 -16.89 3.87
N SER A 64 7.67 -18.14 4.19
CA SER A 64 6.48 -18.82 3.67
C SER A 64 5.14 -18.14 3.99
N LEU A 65 5.02 -17.32 5.04
CA LEU A 65 3.75 -16.68 5.44
C LEU A 65 3.51 -15.33 4.78
N LEU A 66 4.56 -14.69 4.27
CA LEU A 66 4.47 -13.43 3.55
C LEU A 66 5.08 -13.66 2.18
N SER A 67 4.25 -14.05 1.20
CA SER A 67 4.71 -14.41 -0.15
C SER A 67 5.63 -13.36 -0.80
N TYR A 68 5.46 -12.08 -0.46
CA TYR A 68 6.31 -10.97 -0.92
C TYR A 68 7.72 -10.95 -0.30
N LEU A 69 7.98 -11.69 0.78
CA LEU A 69 9.35 -11.85 1.32
C LEU A 69 10.19 -12.82 0.50
N ASN A 70 9.58 -13.62 -0.39
CA ASN A 70 10.32 -14.42 -1.36
C ASN A 70 10.93 -13.55 -2.47
N ASP A 71 10.43 -12.32 -2.66
CA ASP A 71 11.00 -11.34 -3.60
C ASP A 71 12.29 -10.71 -3.06
N ILE A 72 12.51 -10.80 -1.74
CA ILE A 72 13.77 -10.41 -1.11
C ILE A 72 14.73 -11.60 -1.29
N GLY A 73 15.59 -11.49 -2.32
CA GLY A 73 16.65 -12.47 -2.55
C GLY A 73 17.47 -12.74 -1.29
N SER A 74 18.14 -13.90 -1.23
CA SER A 74 19.06 -14.14 -0.10
C SER A 74 20.35 -13.35 -0.30
N PRO A 75 20.95 -12.83 0.78
CA PRO A 75 22.23 -12.14 0.68
C PRO A 75 23.29 -13.08 0.10
N PRO A 76 24.27 -12.57 -0.64
CA PRO A 76 25.37 -13.39 -1.12
C PRO A 76 26.11 -14.00 0.07
N LYS A 77 26.24 -15.33 0.08
CA LYS A 77 27.10 -16.02 1.05
C LYS A 77 28.55 -15.81 0.62
N LEU A 78 29.31 -15.11 1.44
CA LEU A 78 30.70 -14.81 1.17
C LEU A 78 31.58 -15.67 2.07
N ASN A 79 32.74 -16.09 1.53
CA ASN A 79 33.55 -17.16 2.13
C ASN A 79 34.36 -16.71 3.36
N ASN A 80 34.55 -15.41 3.57
CA ASN A 80 35.31 -14.86 4.70
C ASN A 80 34.66 -13.58 5.25
N PRO A 81 33.76 -13.67 6.24
CA PRO A 81 32.99 -12.55 6.77
C PRO A 81 33.78 -11.36 7.31
N GLN A 82 35.07 -11.54 7.60
CA GLN A 82 35.90 -10.48 8.16
C GLN A 82 36.68 -9.68 7.12
N SER A 83 36.64 -10.06 5.84
CA SER A 83 37.40 -9.37 4.78
C SER A 83 36.58 -8.31 4.03
N TYR A 84 35.31 -8.12 4.36
CA TYR A 84 34.42 -7.19 3.66
C TYR A 84 33.38 -6.59 4.61
N VAL A 85 32.85 -5.43 4.24
CA VAL A 85 31.67 -4.83 4.88
C VAL A 85 30.52 -4.94 3.89
N GLN A 86 29.45 -5.65 4.29
CA GLN A 86 28.26 -5.78 3.48
C GLN A 86 27.33 -4.58 3.73
N TRP A 87 26.87 -3.95 2.64
CA TRP A 87 25.87 -2.89 2.65
C TRP A 87 24.61 -3.37 1.94
N THR A 88 23.45 -2.95 2.44
CA THR A 88 22.16 -3.21 1.82
C THR A 88 21.55 -1.87 1.40
N PHE A 89 21.14 -1.74 0.14
CA PHE A 89 20.44 -0.55 -0.34
C PHE A 89 18.99 -0.91 -0.60
N LEU A 90 18.07 -0.31 0.16
CA LEU A 90 16.64 -0.34 -0.11
C LEU A 90 16.28 0.88 -0.95
N GLN A 91 16.13 0.69 -2.25
CA GLN A 91 15.87 1.76 -3.21
C GLN A 91 14.39 1.79 -3.61
N MET A 92 13.86 3.02 -3.77
CA MET A 92 12.53 3.30 -4.30
C MET A 92 12.61 4.41 -5.37
N ASN A 93 11.69 4.39 -6.32
CA ASN A 93 11.49 5.45 -7.31
C ASN A 93 9.99 5.63 -7.62
N ASP A 94 9.60 6.78 -8.17
CA ASP A 94 8.24 7.00 -8.71
C ASP A 94 7.12 6.69 -7.71
N VAL A 95 7.30 7.11 -6.46
CA VAL A 95 6.33 6.80 -5.39
C VAL A 95 5.28 7.90 -5.33
N TYR A 96 4.21 7.72 -6.11
CA TYR A 96 3.11 8.68 -6.21
C TYR A 96 1.96 8.43 -5.22
N GLU A 97 1.84 7.19 -4.73
CA GLU A 97 0.73 6.75 -3.88
C GLU A 97 1.23 6.11 -2.58
N LEU A 98 0.65 6.55 -1.46
CA LEU A 98 0.94 6.01 -0.14
C LEU A 98 0.29 4.63 0.06
N ILE A 99 -0.92 4.50 -0.47
CA ILE A 99 -1.84 3.38 -0.23
C ILE A 99 -1.57 2.28 -1.25
N PRO A 100 -1.63 1.01 -0.86
CA PRO A 100 -1.50 -0.09 -1.81
C PRO A 100 -2.64 -0.09 -2.86
N LEU A 101 -2.28 -0.47 -4.09
CA LEU A 101 -3.21 -0.54 -5.21
C LEU A 101 -3.86 -1.93 -5.34
N GLY A 102 -4.96 -1.99 -6.10
CA GLY A 102 -5.66 -3.24 -6.41
C GLY A 102 -6.24 -3.93 -5.17
N GLY A 103 -6.71 -3.17 -4.18
CA GLY A 103 -7.27 -3.68 -2.93
C GLY A 103 -6.23 -4.28 -1.98
N GLY A 104 -5.03 -3.69 -1.88
CA GLY A 104 -3.98 -4.17 -0.99
C GLY A 104 -2.97 -5.14 -1.63
N LYS A 105 -3.16 -5.48 -2.90
CA LYS A 105 -2.36 -6.52 -3.57
C LYS A 105 -1.00 -6.00 -4.06
N LYS A 106 -0.90 -4.73 -4.43
CA LYS A 106 0.31 -4.16 -5.05
C LYS A 106 0.84 -2.95 -4.28
N GLY A 107 2.14 -2.96 -3.99
CA GLY A 107 2.87 -1.81 -3.43
C GLY A 107 2.39 -1.38 -2.04
N GLY A 108 2.54 -0.09 -1.75
CA GLY A 108 2.18 0.58 -0.50
C GLY A 108 3.36 0.74 0.46
N LEU A 109 3.51 1.93 1.05
CA LEU A 109 4.63 2.25 1.94
C LEU A 109 4.63 1.42 3.24
N ALA A 110 3.48 0.94 3.72
CA ALA A 110 3.42 0.03 4.86
C ALA A 110 4.15 -1.31 4.59
N ARG A 111 4.10 -1.78 3.34
CA ARG A 111 4.84 -2.98 2.92
C ARG A 111 6.34 -2.69 2.88
N VAL A 112 6.73 -1.54 2.33
CA VAL A 112 8.12 -1.09 2.32
C VAL A 112 8.67 -0.95 3.74
N ALA A 113 7.90 -0.39 4.67
CA ALA A 113 8.30 -0.27 6.08
C ALA A 113 8.58 -1.65 6.71
N THR A 114 7.76 -2.65 6.38
CA THR A 114 7.97 -4.02 6.83
C THR A 114 9.25 -4.62 6.23
N ILE A 115 9.49 -4.42 4.93
CA ILE A 115 10.73 -4.85 4.26
C ILE A 115 11.95 -4.19 4.90
N ARG A 116 11.93 -2.85 5.08
CA ARG A 116 13.00 -2.08 5.72
C ARG A 116 13.33 -2.63 7.11
N LYS A 117 12.31 -2.88 7.92
CA LYS A 117 12.49 -3.44 9.27
C LYS A 117 13.22 -4.79 9.23
N LEU A 118 12.87 -5.65 8.28
CA LEU A 118 13.50 -6.97 8.13
C LEU A 118 14.94 -6.86 7.61
N LEU A 119 15.18 -5.99 6.63
CA LEU A 119 16.53 -5.74 6.13
C LEU A 119 17.46 -5.17 7.21
N LEU A 120 16.96 -4.28 8.06
CA LEU A 120 17.72 -3.75 9.21
C LEU A 120 18.01 -4.81 10.28
N GLN A 121 17.11 -5.78 10.47
CA GLN A 121 17.35 -6.93 11.36
C GLN A 121 18.41 -7.87 10.78
N GLU A 122 18.48 -7.99 9.46
CA GLU A 122 19.44 -8.84 8.76
C GLU A 122 20.82 -8.18 8.65
N ASN A 123 20.87 -6.88 8.33
CA ASN A 123 22.11 -6.11 8.19
C ASN A 123 21.89 -4.67 8.70
N PRO A 124 22.54 -4.26 9.81
CA PRO A 124 22.40 -2.89 10.31
C PRO A 124 22.97 -1.84 9.34
N ASN A 125 23.87 -2.22 8.42
CA ASN A 125 24.37 -1.37 7.34
C ASN A 125 23.38 -1.30 6.17
N THR A 126 22.10 -1.03 6.47
CA THR A 126 21.04 -0.87 5.48
C THR A 126 20.73 0.61 5.29
N ILE A 127 20.82 1.08 4.05
CA ILE A 127 20.51 2.46 3.66
C ILE A 127 19.24 2.46 2.80
N THR A 128 18.30 3.33 3.14
CA THR A 128 17.03 3.54 2.42
C THR A 128 17.16 4.78 1.55
N VAL A 129 17.00 4.61 0.24
CA VAL A 129 17.19 5.70 -0.75
C VAL A 129 15.98 5.86 -1.65
N LEU A 130 15.74 7.11 -2.06
CA LEU A 130 14.66 7.49 -2.96
C LEU A 130 15.24 8.21 -4.18
N SER A 131 15.00 7.67 -5.38
CA SER A 131 15.61 8.13 -6.63
C SER A 131 14.85 9.25 -7.36
N GLY A 132 13.93 9.93 -6.68
CA GLY A 132 13.18 11.06 -7.22
C GLY A 132 11.70 10.77 -7.46
N ASP A 133 11.02 11.73 -8.07
CA ASP A 133 9.63 11.64 -8.53
C ASP A 133 8.62 11.19 -7.46
N VAL A 134 8.46 12.05 -6.44
CA VAL A 134 7.65 11.75 -5.25
C VAL A 134 6.54 12.74 -4.95
N VAL A 135 6.74 14.02 -5.28
CA VAL A 135 5.79 15.07 -4.89
C VAL A 135 4.69 15.26 -5.95
N SER A 136 4.98 14.95 -7.21
CA SER A 136 4.06 15.12 -8.34
C SER A 136 4.25 14.02 -9.38
N PRO A 137 3.17 13.47 -9.97
CA PRO A 137 1.76 13.72 -9.66
C PRO A 137 1.25 12.83 -8.51
N SER A 138 0.63 13.41 -7.48
CA SER A 138 -0.06 12.63 -6.43
C SER A 138 -1.50 13.07 -6.29
N ALA A 139 -2.46 12.14 -6.36
CA ALA A 139 -3.89 12.45 -6.21
C ALA A 139 -4.18 13.05 -4.82
N LEU A 140 -3.53 12.53 -3.78
CA LEU A 140 -3.60 13.08 -2.43
C LEU A 140 -2.95 14.46 -2.32
N GLY A 141 -1.93 14.76 -3.14
CA GLY A 141 -1.25 16.05 -3.13
C GLY A 141 -2.20 17.23 -3.40
N ASN A 142 -3.22 17.02 -4.23
CA ASN A 142 -4.22 18.02 -4.59
C ASN A 142 -5.38 18.14 -3.57
N SER A 143 -5.42 17.29 -2.55
CA SER A 143 -6.50 17.30 -1.56
C SER A 143 -6.36 18.47 -0.59
N ILE A 144 -7.48 19.11 -0.24
CA ILE A 144 -7.55 20.20 0.73
C ILE A 144 -7.90 19.63 2.11
N VAL A 145 -7.03 19.88 3.08
CA VAL A 145 -7.25 19.51 4.49
C VAL A 145 -7.10 20.78 5.32
N ASN A 146 -8.11 21.07 6.15
CA ASN A 146 -8.14 22.28 6.99
C ASN A 146 -7.91 23.60 6.21
N GLY A 147 -8.47 23.69 5.00
CA GLY A 147 -8.37 24.88 4.15
C GLY A 147 -7.03 25.06 3.42
N SER A 148 -6.09 24.10 3.53
CA SER A 148 -4.82 24.12 2.80
C SER A 148 -4.64 22.87 1.94
N MET A 149 -4.05 23.02 0.75
CA MET A 149 -3.63 21.86 -0.05
C MET A 149 -2.50 21.12 0.65
N LEU A 150 -2.50 19.79 0.53
CA LEU A 150 -1.44 18.97 1.11
C LEU A 150 -0.08 19.19 0.41
N ASN A 151 -0.05 19.43 -0.91
CA ASN A 151 1.16 19.78 -1.67
C ASN A 151 2.38 18.88 -1.36
N GLY A 152 2.15 17.58 -1.23
CA GLY A 152 3.21 16.59 -0.96
C GLY A 152 3.63 16.48 0.51
N LYS A 153 3.12 17.33 1.42
CA LYS A 153 3.43 17.24 2.86
C LYS A 153 3.14 15.87 3.46
N GLN A 154 2.05 15.24 3.02
CA GLN A 154 1.67 13.89 3.41
C GLN A 154 2.71 12.84 3.00
N MET A 155 3.32 13.05 1.84
CA MET A 155 4.34 12.15 1.30
C MET A 155 5.66 12.29 2.05
N ILE A 156 6.09 13.54 2.30
CA ILE A 156 7.26 13.83 3.14
C ILE A 156 7.06 13.26 4.56
N ALA A 157 5.88 13.43 5.16
CA ALA A 157 5.59 12.86 6.48
C ALA A 157 5.68 11.33 6.48
N ALA A 158 5.20 10.66 5.44
CA ALA A 158 5.30 9.22 5.31
C ALA A 158 6.75 8.73 5.16
N PHE A 159 7.57 9.40 4.33
CA PHE A 159 8.98 9.05 4.17
C PHE A 159 9.83 9.33 5.41
N ASN A 160 9.54 10.43 6.13
CA ASN A 160 10.16 10.70 7.43
C ASN A 160 9.83 9.59 8.45
N THR A 161 8.59 9.12 8.45
CA THR A 161 8.16 8.01 9.32
C THR A 161 8.78 6.68 8.92
N LEU A 162 8.95 6.44 7.61
CA LEU A 162 9.61 5.24 7.09
C LEU A 162 11.08 5.17 7.51
N GLY A 163 11.74 6.33 7.65
CA GLY A 163 13.18 6.44 7.92
C GLY A 163 14.01 6.43 6.64
N LEU A 164 13.66 7.32 5.70
CA LEU A 164 14.44 7.56 4.48
C LEU A 164 15.78 8.23 4.82
N ASP A 165 16.89 7.72 4.26
CA ASP A 165 18.24 8.24 4.55
C ASP A 165 18.68 9.27 3.49
N TYR A 166 18.44 8.98 2.21
CA TYR A 166 18.80 9.86 1.10
C TYR A 166 17.69 9.95 0.06
N ALA A 167 17.60 11.12 -0.57
CA ALA A 167 16.69 11.38 -1.68
C ALA A 167 17.39 12.18 -2.77
N THR A 168 17.02 11.94 -4.03
CA THR A 168 17.37 12.79 -5.17
C THR A 168 16.13 13.49 -5.72
N LEU A 169 16.36 14.52 -6.53
CA LEU A 169 15.31 15.23 -7.28
C LEU A 169 15.09 14.56 -8.62
#